data_AF-A0A0F9HET6-F1
#
_entry.id   AF-A0A0F9HET6-F1
#
_cell.length_a   1.000
_cell.length_b   1.000
_cell.length_c   1.000
_cell.angle_alpha   90.00
_cell.angle_beta   90.00
_cell.angle_gamma   90.00
#
_symmetry.space_group_name_H-M   'P 1'
#
loop_
_entity.id
_entity.type
_entity.pdbx_description
1 polymer ?
#
loop_
_entity_poly.entity_id
_entity_poly.type
_entity_poly.pdbx_seq_one_letter_code
_entity_poly.pdbx_strand_id
1 'polypeptide(L)'
;MAFTERYVTSAAGGGGAGTEGDPWTFAEGLANGQKGDRVNVKSDAGYSLGADAIDNATAPDVINALVYRGYNSSIGDLEGQGRNADGTLNVTNFPVITLTGQLTTAPFAVLEALSFVGSLSSRLVGGVIDHSHMIQCKFVNTANNASAIAWGCDDSSSLINCDCECSGASHGPVADADSAFFASGCRIKGLGGVHLALNHGTVLDTVIFGNTTGVGIQIRSSTLRTILQNCTIYDVGIAISTPASANLVPLCMINCHITDCAEYLNNSFSGTQNEWAIEVNNRTRDNTTGRTGIGDGIAVSEITTDTGGAETDFVNAGAENFRLIAAAPGNAAGMVAFDDCGA
;
A
#
# COMPACT_ATOMS: atom_id res chain seq x y z
N MET A 1 -10.84 -3.06 -25.17
CA MET A 1 -10.75 -1.83 -25.99
C MET A 1 -9.27 -1.51 -26.18
N ALA A 2 -8.86 -0.87 -27.27
CA ALA A 2 -7.49 -0.38 -27.43
C ALA A 2 -7.38 1.02 -26.81
N PHE A 3 -6.30 1.29 -26.07
CA PHE A 3 -6.03 2.62 -25.55
C PHE A 3 -5.56 3.56 -26.68
N THR A 4 -5.86 4.85 -26.55
CA THR A 4 -5.18 5.91 -27.29
C THR A 4 -3.89 6.25 -26.55
N GLU A 5 -2.73 6.03 -27.20
CA GLU A 5 -1.45 6.34 -26.57
C GLU A 5 -1.21 7.86 -26.56
N ARG A 6 -0.92 8.38 -25.38
CA ARG A 6 -0.47 9.75 -25.16
C ARG A 6 0.92 9.76 -24.54
N TYR A 7 1.63 10.86 -24.69
CA TYR A 7 3.03 10.96 -24.26
C TYR A 7 3.27 12.20 -23.43
N VAL A 8 3.96 11.99 -22.31
CA VAL A 8 4.51 13.02 -21.43
C VAL A 8 6.02 12.84 -21.37
N THR A 9 6.75 13.94 -21.45
CA THR A 9 8.21 13.97 -21.28
C THR A 9 8.62 15.16 -20.41
N SER A 10 9.73 15.05 -19.70
CA SER A 10 10.22 16.16 -18.88
C SER A 10 10.74 17.34 -19.71
N ALA A 11 11.03 17.10 -21.00
CA ALA A 11 11.55 18.10 -21.93
C ALA A 11 10.46 18.86 -22.71
N ALA A 12 9.19 18.50 -22.54
CA ALA A 12 8.08 19.18 -23.20
C ALA A 12 8.01 20.66 -22.77
N GLY A 13 7.87 21.56 -23.74
CA GLY A 13 7.78 23.01 -23.49
C GLY A 13 6.37 23.52 -23.16
N GLY A 14 5.36 22.65 -23.21
CA GLY A 14 3.95 23.02 -23.16
C GLY A 14 3.32 23.25 -24.53
N GLY A 15 2.00 23.19 -24.61
CA GLY A 15 1.17 23.39 -25.80
C GLY A 15 1.06 22.19 -26.73
N GLY A 16 1.59 21.02 -26.34
CA GLY A 16 1.64 19.84 -27.19
C GLY A 16 0.28 19.16 -27.41
N ALA A 17 0.22 18.27 -28.41
CA ALA A 17 -0.95 17.43 -28.70
C ALA A 17 -0.95 16.07 -27.98
N GLY A 18 0.07 15.79 -27.17
CA GLY A 18 0.22 14.54 -26.43
C GLY A 18 0.62 13.36 -27.33
N THR A 19 1.19 13.63 -28.50
CA THR A 19 1.74 12.61 -29.39
C THR A 19 3.23 12.42 -29.11
N GLU A 20 3.84 11.33 -29.58
CA GLU A 20 5.27 11.09 -29.32
C GLU A 20 6.19 12.22 -29.84
N GLY A 21 5.86 12.77 -31.01
CA GLY A 21 6.61 13.88 -31.61
C GLY A 21 6.23 15.27 -31.08
N ASP A 22 5.15 15.35 -30.30
CA ASP A 22 4.65 16.59 -29.71
C ASP A 22 4.03 16.29 -28.32
N PRO A 23 4.89 15.91 -27.34
CA PRO A 23 4.45 15.40 -26.05
C PRO A 23 3.93 16.52 -25.15
N TRP A 24 3.09 16.14 -24.20
CA TRP A 24 2.65 17.02 -23.12
C TRP A 24 3.71 17.19 -22.05
N THR A 25 3.63 18.31 -21.32
CA THR A 25 4.16 18.37 -19.95
C THR A 25 3.34 17.45 -19.04
N PHE A 26 3.84 17.10 -17.85
CA PHE A 26 3.07 16.24 -16.94
C PHE A 26 1.75 16.89 -16.50
N ALA A 27 1.76 18.19 -16.17
CA ALA A 27 0.55 18.93 -15.82
C ALA A 27 -0.47 18.97 -16.97
N GLU A 28 -0.04 19.13 -18.21
CA GLU A 28 -0.94 19.03 -19.37
C GLU A 28 -1.47 17.63 -19.58
N GLY A 29 -0.68 16.60 -19.28
CA GLY A 29 -1.15 15.21 -19.27
C GLY A 29 -2.31 15.04 -18.29
N LEU A 30 -2.17 15.56 -17.07
CA LEU A 30 -3.20 15.52 -16.03
C LEU A 30 -4.49 16.25 -16.43
N ALA A 31 -4.35 17.40 -17.10
CA ALA A 31 -5.48 18.25 -17.51
C ALA A 31 -6.18 17.79 -18.80
N ASN A 32 -5.44 17.18 -19.75
CA ASN A 32 -5.95 16.82 -21.07
C ASN A 32 -6.22 15.33 -21.25
N GLY A 33 -5.69 14.46 -20.39
CA GLY A 33 -5.90 13.03 -20.44
C GLY A 33 -7.40 12.69 -20.36
N GLN A 34 -7.85 11.80 -21.24
CA GLN A 34 -9.25 11.38 -21.31
C GLN A 34 -9.39 9.88 -21.08
N LYS A 35 -10.61 9.45 -20.81
CA LYS A 35 -10.92 8.02 -20.71
C LYS A 35 -10.54 7.27 -21.97
N GLY A 36 -10.00 6.07 -21.79
CA GLY A 36 -9.45 5.30 -22.89
C GLY A 36 -8.11 5.83 -23.40
N ASP A 37 -7.57 6.90 -22.83
CA ASP A 37 -6.16 7.24 -23.03
C ASP A 37 -5.28 6.42 -22.09
N ARG A 38 -4.09 6.10 -22.59
CA ARG A 38 -2.94 5.67 -21.79
C ARG A 38 -1.85 6.73 -21.95
N VAL A 39 -1.67 7.54 -20.91
CA VAL A 39 -0.68 8.61 -20.83
C VAL A 39 0.65 8.01 -20.38
N ASN A 40 1.57 7.88 -21.32
CA ASN A 40 2.90 7.33 -21.12
C ASN A 40 3.84 8.41 -20.61
N VAL A 41 4.30 8.28 -19.37
CA VAL A 41 5.20 9.22 -18.71
C VAL A 41 6.64 8.71 -18.86
N LYS A 42 7.50 9.48 -19.53
CA LYS A 42 8.87 9.06 -19.80
C LYS A 42 9.75 9.16 -18.57
N SER A 43 10.62 8.18 -18.35
CA SER A 43 11.69 8.23 -17.36
C SER A 43 12.93 8.92 -17.95
N ASP A 44 12.82 10.22 -18.25
CA ASP A 44 13.89 11.04 -18.83
C ASP A 44 14.43 12.11 -17.88
N ALA A 45 13.67 12.53 -16.87
CA ALA A 45 14.15 13.29 -15.71
C ALA A 45 13.13 13.22 -14.54
N GLY A 46 13.41 13.99 -13.47
CA GLY A 46 12.45 14.22 -12.40
C GLY A 46 11.40 15.26 -12.82
N TYR A 47 10.13 14.94 -12.62
CA TYR A 47 9.00 15.86 -12.76
C TYR A 47 8.79 16.60 -11.44
N SER A 48 8.32 17.85 -11.51
CA SER A 48 7.89 18.61 -10.33
C SER A 48 6.48 19.10 -10.53
N LEU A 49 5.60 18.84 -9.57
CA LEU A 49 4.19 19.20 -9.62
C LEU A 49 3.77 19.88 -8.33
N GLY A 50 2.96 20.94 -8.46
CA GLY A 50 2.25 21.58 -7.35
C GLY A 50 1.09 20.73 -6.86
N ALA A 51 0.13 21.38 -6.18
CA ALA A 51 -1.18 20.77 -6.01
C ALA A 51 -1.88 20.73 -7.37
N ASP A 52 -2.40 19.56 -7.72
CA ASP A 52 -3.08 19.34 -9.01
C ASP A 52 -4.11 18.20 -8.89
N ALA A 53 -4.87 17.98 -9.95
CA ALA A 53 -5.84 16.90 -10.04
C ALA A 53 -5.75 16.20 -11.41
N ILE A 54 -5.96 14.89 -11.42
CA ILE A 54 -6.31 14.19 -12.66
C ILE A 54 -7.71 14.67 -13.04
N ASP A 55 -7.83 15.39 -14.14
CA ASP A 55 -9.16 15.76 -14.63
C ASP A 55 -9.81 14.53 -15.27
N ASN A 56 -11.05 14.26 -14.89
CA ASN A 56 -11.90 13.22 -15.49
C ASN A 56 -13.31 13.75 -15.72
N ALA A 57 -13.40 14.95 -16.32
CA ALA A 57 -14.61 15.76 -16.52
C ALA A 57 -15.82 15.07 -17.20
N THR A 58 -15.74 13.80 -17.60
CA THR A 58 -16.90 13.04 -18.11
C THR A 58 -17.32 11.92 -17.15
N ALA A 59 -18.61 11.87 -16.80
CA ALA A 59 -19.22 10.97 -15.80
C ALA A 59 -18.74 9.51 -15.87
N PRO A 60 -18.55 8.81 -14.73
CA PRO A 60 -17.83 7.54 -14.63
C PRO A 60 -18.30 6.47 -15.62
N ASP A 61 -17.35 5.86 -16.33
CA ASP A 61 -17.60 4.73 -17.23
C ASP A 61 -16.55 3.66 -16.90
N VAL A 62 -17.02 2.53 -16.36
CA VAL A 62 -16.21 1.40 -15.88
C VAL A 62 -15.45 0.72 -17.03
N ILE A 63 -15.85 1.00 -18.28
CA ILE A 63 -15.30 0.33 -19.46
C ILE A 63 -13.97 0.96 -19.92
N ASN A 64 -13.75 2.25 -19.62
CA ASN A 64 -12.67 3.05 -20.20
C ASN A 64 -11.89 3.80 -19.12
N ALA A 65 -10.93 3.12 -18.49
CA ALA A 65 -10.03 3.76 -17.53
C ALA A 65 -9.14 4.80 -18.22
N LEU A 66 -8.73 5.83 -17.46
CA LEU A 66 -7.62 6.71 -17.79
C LEU A 66 -6.38 6.18 -17.07
N VAL A 67 -5.35 5.82 -17.83
CA VAL A 67 -4.14 5.19 -17.30
C VAL A 67 -2.96 6.15 -17.43
N TYR A 68 -2.23 6.40 -16.35
CA TYR A 68 -0.91 7.02 -16.37
C TYR A 68 0.13 5.94 -16.08
N ARG A 69 1.00 5.68 -17.05
CA ARG A 69 1.97 4.59 -16.97
C ARG A 69 3.38 5.08 -17.25
N GLY A 70 4.33 4.68 -16.42
CA GLY A 70 5.75 4.93 -16.67
C GLY A 70 6.30 4.12 -17.84
N TYR A 71 7.26 4.69 -18.57
CA TYR A 71 8.11 3.96 -19.52
C TYR A 71 9.51 4.57 -19.56
N ASN A 72 10.52 3.82 -19.99
CA ASN A 72 11.88 4.33 -20.11
C ASN A 72 12.28 4.58 -21.57
N SER A 73 12.39 3.49 -22.33
CA SER A 73 12.85 3.45 -23.71
C SER A 73 11.73 3.17 -24.70
N SER A 74 10.79 2.30 -24.33
CA SER A 74 9.66 1.92 -25.16
C SER A 74 8.42 1.66 -24.30
N ILE A 75 7.25 1.90 -24.86
CA ILE A 75 5.96 1.66 -24.20
C ILE A 75 5.88 0.22 -23.68
N GLY A 76 5.63 0.07 -22.38
CA GLY A 76 5.47 -1.22 -21.70
C GLY A 76 6.77 -1.84 -21.17
N ASP A 77 7.93 -1.20 -21.33
CA ASP A 77 9.21 -1.77 -20.87
C ASP A 77 9.38 -1.82 -19.34
N LEU A 78 8.49 -1.18 -18.60
CA LEU A 78 8.42 -1.25 -17.14
C LEU A 78 7.29 -2.19 -16.64
N GLU A 79 6.43 -2.68 -17.55
CA GLU A 79 5.38 -3.63 -17.17
C GLU A 79 6.01 -4.89 -16.59
N GLY A 80 5.56 -5.31 -15.42
CA GLY A 80 6.11 -6.50 -14.78
C GLY A 80 7.50 -6.29 -14.15
N GLN A 81 7.98 -5.05 -13.99
CA GLN A 81 9.09 -4.79 -13.06
C GLN A 81 8.68 -5.22 -11.65
N GLY A 82 9.17 -6.40 -11.24
CA GLY A 82 8.79 -7.04 -10.00
C GLY A 82 9.44 -6.42 -8.76
N ARG A 83 9.70 -7.26 -7.76
CA ARG A 83 10.39 -6.87 -6.54
C ARG A 83 11.88 -7.24 -6.62
N ASN A 84 12.71 -6.45 -5.95
CA ASN A 84 14.11 -6.78 -5.71
C ASN A 84 14.22 -8.00 -4.78
N ALA A 85 15.43 -8.56 -4.66
CA ALA A 85 15.70 -9.68 -3.76
C ALA A 85 15.48 -9.33 -2.27
N ASP A 86 15.41 -8.06 -1.89
CA ASP A 86 15.03 -7.64 -0.54
C ASP A 86 13.52 -7.47 -0.34
N GLY A 87 12.72 -7.69 -1.38
CA GLY A 87 11.28 -7.50 -1.37
C GLY A 87 10.85 -6.05 -1.61
N THR A 88 11.76 -5.08 -1.77
CA THR A 88 11.41 -3.72 -2.19
C THR A 88 10.94 -3.71 -3.65
N LEU A 89 10.09 -2.76 -4.02
CA LEU A 89 9.70 -2.58 -5.42
C LEU A 89 10.93 -2.17 -6.25
N ASN A 90 11.17 -2.85 -7.37
CA ASN A 90 12.20 -2.42 -8.30
C ASN A 90 11.72 -1.19 -9.08
N VAL A 91 12.19 -0.01 -8.67
CA VAL A 91 11.83 1.28 -9.29
C VAL A 91 12.87 1.76 -10.33
N THR A 92 13.71 0.85 -10.84
CA THR A 92 14.76 1.21 -11.79
C THR A 92 14.14 1.74 -13.08
N ASN A 93 14.40 3.01 -13.39
CA ASN A 93 13.83 3.75 -14.51
C ASN A 93 12.32 4.02 -14.39
N PHE A 94 11.74 4.01 -13.19
CA PHE A 94 10.43 4.62 -13.00
C PHE A 94 10.56 6.14 -13.13
N PRO A 95 9.63 6.83 -13.82
CA PRO A 95 9.50 8.27 -13.73
C PRO A 95 9.31 8.71 -12.28
N VAL A 96 10.08 9.70 -11.85
CA VAL A 96 10.00 10.26 -10.50
C VAL A 96 9.23 11.58 -10.55
N ILE A 97 8.08 11.62 -9.87
CA ILE A 97 7.24 12.81 -9.71
C ILE A 97 7.45 13.37 -8.30
N THR A 98 8.10 14.52 -8.22
CA THR A 98 8.26 15.28 -6.98
C THR A 98 7.02 16.15 -6.75
N LEU A 99 6.30 15.88 -5.68
CA LEU A 99 5.08 16.59 -5.30
C LEU A 99 5.39 17.66 -4.25
N THR A 100 5.04 18.90 -4.60
CA THR A 100 5.07 20.08 -3.71
C THR A 100 3.66 20.47 -3.23
N GLY A 101 2.63 19.82 -3.76
CA GLY A 101 1.27 19.78 -3.25
C GLY A 101 0.62 18.42 -3.54
N GLN A 102 -0.56 18.17 -2.98
CA GLN A 102 -1.27 16.90 -3.16
C GLN A 102 -1.68 16.73 -4.63
N LEU A 103 -1.45 15.53 -5.18
CA LEU A 103 -2.06 15.07 -6.42
C LEU A 103 -3.40 14.41 -6.10
N THR A 104 -4.49 15.04 -6.52
CA THR A 104 -5.84 14.48 -6.41
C THR A 104 -6.08 13.50 -7.54
N THR A 105 -6.43 12.26 -7.22
CA THR A 105 -6.72 11.24 -8.24
C THR A 105 -8.09 11.51 -8.90
N ALA A 106 -8.51 10.66 -9.83
CA ALA A 106 -9.87 10.66 -10.34
C ALA A 106 -10.49 9.27 -10.22
N PRO A 107 -11.82 9.13 -10.17
CA PRO A 107 -12.44 7.82 -10.18
C PRO A 107 -12.03 7.03 -11.42
N PHE A 108 -11.75 5.73 -11.25
CA PHE A 108 -11.29 4.82 -12.32
C PHE A 108 -9.96 5.22 -12.98
N ALA A 109 -9.17 6.10 -12.33
CA ALA A 109 -7.80 6.35 -12.74
C ALA A 109 -6.89 5.20 -12.31
N VAL A 110 -5.98 4.83 -13.19
CA VAL A 110 -4.91 3.86 -12.91
C VAL A 110 -3.57 4.57 -12.98
N LEU A 111 -2.78 4.46 -11.91
CA LEU A 111 -1.38 4.88 -11.91
C LEU A 111 -0.50 3.63 -11.90
N GLU A 112 0.46 3.57 -12.81
CA GLU A 112 1.26 2.36 -13.03
C GLU A 112 2.75 2.67 -13.25
N ALA A 113 3.65 1.98 -12.53
CA ALA A 113 5.10 2.12 -12.69
C ALA A 113 5.62 3.57 -12.54
N LEU A 114 5.13 4.27 -11.51
CA LEU A 114 5.48 5.66 -11.19
C LEU A 114 6.00 5.76 -9.75
N SER A 115 6.94 6.68 -9.51
CA SER A 115 7.44 7.00 -8.17
C SER A 115 7.04 8.41 -7.76
N PHE A 116 6.19 8.55 -6.76
CA PHE A 116 5.78 9.81 -6.16
C PHE A 116 6.57 10.07 -4.88
N VAL A 117 7.24 11.22 -4.82
CA VAL A 117 8.05 11.62 -3.67
C VAL A 117 7.70 13.03 -3.25
N GLY A 118 7.72 13.33 -1.95
CA GLY A 118 7.49 14.69 -1.48
C GLY A 118 7.61 14.81 0.03
N SER A 119 7.41 16.03 0.52
CA SER A 119 7.42 16.35 1.95
C SER A 119 6.20 17.21 2.26
N LEU A 120 5.02 16.59 2.32
CA LEU A 120 3.74 17.28 2.48
C LEU A 120 3.10 16.98 3.83
N SER A 121 2.62 18.01 4.52
CA SER A 121 1.73 17.89 5.69
C SER A 121 0.29 17.53 5.29
N SER A 122 0.14 16.62 4.33
CA SER A 122 -1.11 16.12 3.75
C SER A 122 -0.85 14.77 3.07
N ARG A 123 -1.83 14.27 2.32
CA ARG A 123 -1.64 13.18 1.35
C ARG A 123 -0.71 13.64 0.22
N LEU A 124 0.18 12.75 -0.25
CA LEU A 124 0.89 12.92 -1.52
C LEU A 124 -0.04 12.67 -2.69
N VAL A 125 -0.58 11.45 -2.78
CA VAL A 125 -1.50 11.03 -3.84
C VAL A 125 -2.79 10.55 -3.18
N GLY A 126 -3.93 11.08 -3.62
CA GLY A 126 -5.20 10.69 -3.02
C GLY A 126 -6.31 11.72 -3.05
N GLY A 127 -7.46 11.38 -2.47
CA GLY A 127 -8.63 12.27 -2.35
C GLY A 127 -9.89 11.50 -1.98
N VAL A 128 -11.03 12.20 -1.88
CA VAL A 128 -12.35 11.61 -1.58
C VAL A 128 -12.93 11.03 -2.87
N ILE A 129 -12.31 9.95 -3.35
CA ILE A 129 -12.51 9.38 -4.68
C ILE A 129 -12.53 7.87 -4.57
N ASP A 130 -13.47 7.27 -5.29
CA ASP A 130 -13.66 5.83 -5.34
C ASP A 130 -12.99 5.20 -6.57
N HIS A 131 -12.70 3.91 -6.50
CA HIS A 131 -12.26 3.08 -7.64
C HIS A 131 -10.97 3.55 -8.32
N SER A 132 -9.99 4.01 -7.54
CA SER A 132 -8.66 4.31 -8.09
C SER A 132 -7.69 3.15 -7.84
N HIS A 133 -6.82 2.88 -8.81
CA HIS A 133 -5.93 1.73 -8.75
C HIS A 133 -4.47 2.16 -8.92
N MET A 134 -3.63 1.71 -8.00
CA MET A 134 -2.19 1.92 -8.05
C MET A 134 -1.52 0.56 -8.27
N ILE A 135 -0.71 0.46 -9.31
CA ILE A 135 -0.05 -0.77 -9.72
C ILE A 135 1.44 -0.49 -9.82
N GLN A 136 2.26 -1.20 -9.04
CA GLN A 136 3.72 -1.01 -9.08
C GLN A 136 4.09 0.48 -8.88
N CYS A 137 3.46 1.15 -7.93
CA CYS A 137 3.79 2.52 -7.59
C CYS A 137 4.62 2.59 -6.32
N LYS A 138 5.50 3.60 -6.25
CA LYS A 138 6.20 3.96 -5.02
C LYS A 138 5.71 5.31 -4.52
N PHE A 139 5.40 5.41 -3.24
CA PHE A 139 4.98 6.64 -2.57
C PHE A 139 5.87 6.91 -1.37
N VAL A 140 6.53 8.07 -1.31
CA VAL A 140 7.42 8.42 -0.19
C VAL A 140 7.11 9.83 0.30
N ASN A 141 6.46 9.94 1.46
CA ASN A 141 6.22 11.21 2.14
C ASN A 141 7.21 11.39 3.30
N THR A 142 8.13 12.34 3.17
CA THR A 142 9.16 12.58 4.18
C THR A 142 8.78 13.62 5.23
N ALA A 143 7.57 14.17 5.17
CA ALA A 143 7.12 15.16 6.15
C ALA A 143 7.02 14.54 7.56
N ASN A 144 7.56 15.25 8.55
CA ASN A 144 7.41 14.90 9.96
C ASN A 144 6.22 15.66 10.56
N ASN A 145 5.01 15.19 10.27
CA ASN A 145 3.75 15.81 10.66
C ASN A 145 2.62 14.77 10.72
N ALA A 146 1.79 14.78 11.75
CA ALA A 146 0.69 13.83 11.93
C ALA A 146 -0.39 13.80 10.81
N SER A 147 -0.39 14.76 9.88
CA SER A 147 -1.25 14.78 8.69
C SER A 147 -0.56 14.27 7.42
N ALA A 148 0.75 13.94 7.48
CA ALA A 148 1.50 13.38 6.37
C ALA A 148 1.00 11.96 6.07
N ILE A 149 0.60 11.72 4.82
CA ILE A 149 0.10 10.44 4.31
C ILE A 149 0.76 10.19 2.96
N ALA A 150 1.24 8.97 2.68
CA ALA A 150 1.88 8.64 1.41
C ALA A 150 0.84 8.38 0.32
N TRP A 151 -0.23 7.67 0.66
CA TRP A 151 -1.34 7.41 -0.25
C TRP A 151 -2.67 7.36 0.50
N GLY A 152 -3.75 7.89 -0.09
CA GLY A 152 -5.07 7.57 0.45
C GLY A 152 -6.26 7.90 -0.45
N CYS A 153 -7.19 6.95 -0.54
CA CYS A 153 -8.40 7.05 -1.35
C CYS A 153 -9.62 6.57 -0.54
N ASP A 154 -10.81 6.76 -1.11
CA ASP A 154 -12.05 6.42 -0.45
C ASP A 154 -12.41 4.95 -0.74
N ASP A 155 -13.52 4.69 -1.44
CA ASP A 155 -14.02 3.33 -1.60
C ASP A 155 -13.41 2.59 -2.80
N SER A 156 -13.39 1.25 -2.71
CA SER A 156 -13.10 0.32 -3.80
C SER A 156 -11.77 0.56 -4.52
N SER A 157 -10.80 1.16 -3.82
CA SER A 157 -9.47 1.44 -4.36
C SER A 157 -8.52 0.26 -4.16
N SER A 158 -7.45 0.20 -4.97
CA SER A 158 -6.50 -0.90 -4.91
C SER A 158 -5.04 -0.45 -4.90
N LEU A 159 -4.23 -1.13 -4.08
CA LEU A 159 -2.78 -1.09 -4.13
C LEU A 159 -2.26 -2.47 -4.55
N ILE A 160 -1.56 -2.56 -5.67
CA ILE A 160 -1.05 -3.83 -6.20
C ILE A 160 0.44 -3.67 -6.43
N ASN A 161 1.26 -4.47 -5.73
CA ASN A 161 2.71 -4.41 -5.82
C ASN A 161 3.31 -3.02 -5.55
N CYS A 162 2.67 -2.23 -4.69
CA CYS A 162 3.14 -0.89 -4.34
C CYS A 162 4.03 -0.88 -3.10
N ASP A 163 4.88 0.15 -3.01
CA ASP A 163 5.65 0.50 -1.81
C ASP A 163 5.19 1.88 -1.30
N CYS A 164 4.69 1.95 -0.07
CA CYS A 164 4.26 3.20 0.58
C CYS A 164 5.12 3.46 1.82
N GLU A 165 5.68 4.66 1.95
CA GLU A 165 6.55 5.04 3.05
C GLU A 165 6.23 6.44 3.59
N CYS A 166 6.07 6.56 4.91
CA CYS A 166 6.23 7.81 5.63
C CYS A 166 7.49 7.75 6.50
N SER A 167 8.47 8.60 6.22
CA SER A 167 9.78 8.57 6.89
C SER A 167 9.94 9.62 8.00
N GLY A 168 8.92 10.45 8.25
CA GLY A 168 8.88 11.34 9.41
C GLY A 168 8.51 10.57 10.68
N ALA A 169 9.03 10.95 11.85
CA ALA A 169 8.68 10.28 13.11
C ALA A 169 7.21 10.47 13.53
N SER A 170 6.53 11.46 12.95
CA SER A 170 5.09 11.72 13.10
C SER A 170 4.46 11.71 11.70
N HIS A 171 3.42 10.90 11.53
CA HIS A 171 2.61 10.83 10.31
C HIS A 171 1.19 10.35 10.63
N GLY A 172 0.27 10.56 9.69
CA GLY A 172 -1.05 9.93 9.69
C GLY A 172 -0.94 8.46 9.26
N PRO A 173 -1.99 7.83 8.74
CA PRO A 173 -1.83 6.55 8.06
C PRO A 173 -0.81 6.66 6.90
N VAL A 174 0.09 5.69 6.73
CA VAL A 174 0.97 5.66 5.55
C VAL A 174 0.12 5.43 4.29
N ALA A 175 -0.79 4.46 4.38
CA ALA A 175 -1.87 4.19 3.44
C ALA A 175 -3.23 4.30 4.16
N ASP A 176 -4.15 5.08 3.59
CA ASP A 176 -5.52 5.30 4.12
C ASP A 176 -6.55 4.91 3.06
N ALA A 177 -7.38 3.91 3.35
CA ALA A 177 -8.48 3.50 2.48
C ALA A 177 -9.79 3.45 3.27
N ASP A 178 -10.94 3.66 2.65
CA ASP A 178 -12.22 3.45 3.33
C ASP A 178 -12.68 1.99 3.14
N SER A 179 -13.59 1.75 2.22
CA SER A 179 -14.34 0.49 2.14
C SER A 179 -14.03 -0.28 0.86
N ALA A 180 -14.24 -1.60 0.90
CA ALA A 180 -13.94 -2.50 -0.22
C ALA A 180 -12.50 -2.39 -0.74
N PHE A 181 -11.54 -2.09 0.15
CA PHE A 181 -10.14 -1.93 -0.19
C PHE A 181 -9.49 -3.26 -0.61
N PHE A 182 -8.57 -3.20 -1.58
CA PHE A 182 -7.73 -4.34 -1.95
C PHE A 182 -6.25 -3.96 -1.95
N ALA A 183 -5.46 -4.62 -1.11
CA ALA A 183 -4.00 -4.55 -1.17
C ALA A 183 -3.42 -5.93 -1.47
N SER A 184 -2.49 -6.02 -2.41
CA SER A 184 -1.81 -7.28 -2.74
C SER A 184 -0.35 -7.06 -3.02
N GLY A 185 0.50 -7.88 -2.39
CA GLY A 185 1.93 -7.87 -2.66
C GLY A 185 2.58 -6.54 -2.30
N CYS A 186 2.06 -5.80 -1.32
CA CYS A 186 2.50 -4.43 -0.99
C CYS A 186 3.55 -4.38 0.12
N ARG A 187 4.22 -3.23 0.23
CA ARG A 187 5.11 -2.91 1.35
C ARG A 187 4.71 -1.56 1.94
N ILE A 188 4.42 -1.52 3.24
CA ILE A 188 3.95 -0.31 3.93
C ILE A 188 4.87 -0.04 5.13
N LYS A 189 5.58 1.08 5.09
CA LYS A 189 6.57 1.48 6.08
C LYS A 189 6.21 2.80 6.76
N GLY A 190 6.20 2.79 8.09
CA GLY A 190 6.03 3.98 8.92
C GLY A 190 7.10 4.09 10.00
N LEU A 191 7.30 5.27 10.57
CA LEU A 191 8.10 5.50 11.78
C LEU A 191 7.26 6.02 12.96
N GLY A 192 5.95 5.80 12.92
CA GLY A 192 5.00 6.18 13.95
C GLY A 192 3.56 5.98 13.46
N GLY A 193 2.59 6.62 14.12
CA GLY A 193 1.21 6.71 13.61
C GLY A 193 0.57 5.36 13.27
N VAL A 194 -0.26 5.36 12.22
CA VAL A 194 -0.86 4.14 11.65
C VAL A 194 -0.12 3.83 10.34
N HIS A 195 0.12 2.57 10.01
CA HIS A 195 0.71 2.22 8.72
C HIS A 195 -0.38 2.02 7.66
N LEU A 196 -1.34 1.13 7.92
CA LEU A 196 -2.51 0.93 7.08
C LEU A 196 -3.80 1.20 7.86
N ALA A 197 -4.61 2.15 7.40
CA ALA A 197 -5.96 2.37 7.91
C ALA A 197 -7.01 1.92 6.88
N LEU A 198 -8.00 1.16 7.32
CA LEU A 198 -9.13 0.73 6.49
C LEU A 198 -10.44 0.57 7.27
N ASN A 199 -11.59 0.78 6.62
CA ASN A 199 -12.87 0.36 7.19
C ASN A 199 -13.05 -1.15 6.97
N HIS A 200 -12.86 -1.62 5.74
CA HIS A 200 -12.84 -3.04 5.41
C HIS A 200 -12.18 -3.34 4.07
N GLY A 201 -11.75 -4.58 3.88
CA GLY A 201 -11.07 -4.96 2.66
C GLY A 201 -10.35 -6.30 2.73
N THR A 202 -9.58 -6.57 1.69
CA THR A 202 -8.71 -7.74 1.60
C THR A 202 -7.26 -7.28 1.46
N VAL A 203 -6.39 -7.77 2.33
CA VAL A 203 -4.95 -7.50 2.31
C VAL A 203 -4.23 -8.83 2.14
N LEU A 204 -3.52 -8.98 1.02
CA LEU A 204 -2.82 -10.19 0.61
C LEU A 204 -1.33 -9.91 0.49
N ASP A 205 -0.50 -10.85 0.91
CA ASP A 205 0.94 -10.89 0.60
C ASP A 205 1.65 -9.56 0.92
N THR A 206 1.20 -8.86 1.97
CA THR A 206 1.63 -7.49 2.27
C THR A 206 2.53 -7.48 3.50
N VAL A 207 3.63 -6.73 3.42
CA VAL A 207 4.56 -6.51 4.52
C VAL A 207 4.34 -5.13 5.11
N ILE A 208 4.08 -5.09 6.42
CA ILE A 208 3.87 -3.86 7.19
C ILE A 208 4.89 -3.83 8.31
N PHE A 209 5.69 -2.77 8.39
CA PHE A 209 6.74 -2.68 9.39
C PHE A 209 7.10 -1.24 9.70
N GLY A 210 7.76 -1.01 10.83
CA GLY A 210 8.16 0.34 11.20
C GLY A 210 8.90 0.40 12.51
N ASN A 211 8.34 1.13 13.49
CA ASN A 211 8.87 1.19 14.83
C ASN A 211 7.83 0.84 15.89
N THR A 212 8.32 0.40 17.05
CA THR A 212 7.57 -0.07 18.24
C THR A 212 6.51 0.87 18.84
N THR A 213 6.22 2.04 18.25
CA THR A 213 5.27 3.02 18.79
C THR A 213 4.00 3.21 17.94
N GLY A 214 3.97 2.71 16.71
CA GLY A 214 2.83 2.85 15.78
C GLY A 214 1.81 1.70 15.84
N VAL A 215 0.79 1.79 14.98
CA VAL A 215 -0.17 0.72 14.70
C VAL A 215 0.08 0.19 13.28
N GLY A 216 0.26 -1.12 13.13
CA GLY A 216 0.42 -1.76 11.83
C GLY A 216 -0.83 -1.61 10.97
N ILE A 217 -1.93 -2.24 11.38
CA ILE A 217 -3.23 -2.13 10.71
C ILE A 217 -4.27 -1.58 11.69
N GLN A 218 -4.94 -0.49 11.31
CA GLN A 218 -6.13 0.01 12.00
C GLN A 218 -7.38 -0.29 11.19
N ILE A 219 -8.25 -1.14 11.74
CA ILE A 219 -9.58 -1.41 11.23
C ILE A 219 -10.55 -0.45 11.92
N ARG A 220 -11.33 0.30 11.14
CA ARG A 220 -12.21 1.38 11.62
C ARG A 220 -13.70 1.00 11.66
N SER A 221 -14.11 -0.06 10.95
CA SER A 221 -15.51 -0.53 10.96
C SER A 221 -15.69 -1.79 11.79
N SER A 222 -16.79 -1.85 12.55
CA SER A 222 -17.18 -3.02 13.35
C SER A 222 -18.23 -3.91 12.71
N THR A 223 -18.70 -3.54 11.53
CA THR A 223 -19.81 -4.19 10.83
C THR A 223 -19.41 -4.84 9.51
N LEU A 224 -18.15 -4.70 9.11
CA LEU A 224 -17.65 -5.11 7.79
C LEU A 224 -16.43 -6.04 7.93
N ARG A 225 -16.24 -6.92 6.94
CA ARG A 225 -15.23 -8.00 6.98
C ARG A 225 -13.88 -7.50 6.50
N THR A 226 -12.84 -7.77 7.28
CA THR A 226 -11.45 -7.64 6.84
C THR A 226 -10.81 -9.01 6.75
N ILE A 227 -10.14 -9.28 5.63
CA ILE A 227 -9.37 -10.51 5.41
C ILE A 227 -7.91 -10.12 5.27
N LEU A 228 -7.07 -10.72 6.11
CA LEU A 228 -5.62 -10.66 6.01
C LEU A 228 -5.12 -12.06 5.64
N GLN A 229 -4.34 -12.16 4.57
CA GLN A 229 -3.80 -13.44 4.15
C GLN A 229 -2.34 -13.28 3.72
N ASN A 230 -1.47 -14.18 4.20
CA ASN A 230 -0.04 -14.19 3.86
C ASN A 230 0.66 -12.84 4.18
N CYS A 231 0.16 -12.10 5.17
CA CYS A 231 0.73 -10.81 5.54
C CYS A 231 1.83 -10.97 6.59
N THR A 232 2.83 -10.08 6.55
CA THR A 232 3.84 -9.94 7.60
C THR A 232 3.66 -8.60 8.31
N ILE A 233 3.57 -8.60 9.64
CA ILE A 233 3.59 -7.38 10.45
C ILE A 233 4.76 -7.48 11.45
N TYR A 234 5.67 -6.51 11.42
CA TYR A 234 6.94 -6.57 12.14
C TYR A 234 7.27 -5.24 12.82
N ASP A 235 7.73 -5.29 14.08
CA ASP A 235 8.29 -4.15 14.82
C ASP A 235 7.38 -2.91 14.86
N VAL A 236 6.16 -3.12 15.34
CA VAL A 236 5.17 -2.05 15.57
C VAL A 236 4.66 -2.05 17.02
N GLY A 237 4.06 -0.95 17.46
CA GLY A 237 3.44 -0.91 18.79
C GLY A 237 2.26 -1.88 18.87
N ILE A 238 1.23 -1.68 18.07
CA ILE A 238 0.08 -2.58 17.98
C ILE A 238 0.03 -3.14 16.57
N ALA A 239 0.14 -4.45 16.37
CA ALA A 239 0.10 -5.03 15.03
C ALA A 239 -1.25 -4.81 14.35
N ILE A 240 -2.34 -5.09 15.06
CA ILE A 240 -3.71 -4.88 14.57
C ILE A 240 -4.55 -4.22 15.66
N SER A 241 -5.21 -3.12 15.32
CA SER A 241 -6.18 -2.43 16.17
C SER A 241 -7.56 -2.46 15.52
N THR A 242 -8.57 -2.82 16.28
CA THR A 242 -9.99 -2.80 15.88
C THR A 242 -10.75 -1.67 16.58
N PRO A 243 -11.96 -1.31 16.10
CA PRO A 243 -12.74 -0.23 16.67
C PRO A 243 -13.16 -0.55 18.10
N ALA A 244 -13.24 0.46 18.97
CA ALA A 244 -13.72 0.34 20.36
C ALA A 244 -15.25 0.11 20.44
N SER A 245 -15.75 -0.94 19.79
CA SER A 245 -17.16 -1.31 19.74
C SER A 245 -17.31 -2.83 19.63
N ALA A 246 -18.51 -3.36 19.83
CA ALA A 246 -18.76 -4.78 19.59
C ALA A 246 -18.71 -5.07 18.08
N ASN A 247 -17.73 -5.85 17.61
CA ASN A 247 -17.77 -6.30 16.22
C ASN A 247 -18.84 -7.36 16.03
N LEU A 248 -19.67 -7.15 15.01
CA LEU A 248 -20.69 -8.10 14.58
C LEU A 248 -20.12 -9.13 13.58
N VAL A 249 -18.87 -8.94 13.16
CA VAL A 249 -18.26 -9.62 12.03
C VAL A 249 -16.82 -10.00 12.37
N PRO A 250 -16.36 -11.22 12.05
CA PRO A 250 -15.03 -11.66 12.41
C PRO A 250 -13.96 -11.00 11.53
N LEU A 251 -12.83 -10.64 12.14
CA LEU A 251 -11.56 -10.47 11.46
C LEU A 251 -11.05 -11.86 11.03
N CYS A 252 -10.70 -12.03 9.76
CA CYS A 252 -10.12 -13.28 9.27
C CYS A 252 -8.64 -13.09 8.96
N MET A 253 -7.80 -13.91 9.57
CA MET A 253 -6.35 -13.92 9.40
C MET A 253 -5.89 -15.32 9.03
N ILE A 254 -5.24 -15.46 7.89
CA ILE A 254 -4.82 -16.74 7.33
C ILE A 254 -3.34 -16.66 6.95
N ASN A 255 -2.51 -17.55 7.50
CA ASN A 255 -1.07 -17.58 7.23
C ASN A 255 -0.41 -16.20 7.42
N CYS A 256 -0.78 -15.45 8.46
CA CYS A 256 -0.11 -14.19 8.80
C CYS A 256 1.10 -14.46 9.70
N HIS A 257 2.16 -13.67 9.54
CA HIS A 257 3.35 -13.69 10.39
C HIS A 257 3.46 -12.37 11.14
N ILE A 258 3.21 -12.36 12.45
CA ILE A 258 3.10 -11.15 13.25
C ILE A 258 4.04 -11.24 14.45
N THR A 259 5.13 -10.49 14.42
CA THR A 259 6.23 -10.65 15.37
C THR A 259 6.85 -9.33 15.81
N ASP A 260 7.51 -9.37 16.97
CA ASP A 260 8.28 -8.25 17.53
C ASP A 260 7.43 -6.99 17.77
N CYS A 261 6.12 -7.16 18.02
CA CYS A 261 5.23 -6.04 18.30
C CYS A 261 5.03 -5.84 19.82
N ALA A 262 4.69 -4.63 20.26
CA ALA A 262 4.33 -4.46 21.68
C ALA A 262 3.01 -5.17 22.02
N GLU A 263 2.09 -5.25 21.06
CA GLU A 263 0.81 -5.94 21.18
C GLU A 263 0.38 -6.57 19.85
N TYR A 264 -0.10 -7.81 19.91
CA TYR A 264 -0.55 -8.53 18.72
C TYR A 264 -1.88 -7.99 18.17
N LEU A 265 -2.93 -7.97 19.00
CA LEU A 265 -4.27 -7.60 18.57
C LEU A 265 -4.97 -6.86 19.71
N ASN A 266 -5.33 -5.61 19.46
CA ASN A 266 -5.99 -4.76 20.44
C ASN A 266 -7.41 -4.41 20.00
N ASN A 267 -8.38 -4.78 20.83
CA ASN A 267 -9.68 -4.13 20.91
C ASN A 267 -9.81 -3.42 22.26
N SER A 268 -10.05 -2.11 22.24
CA SER A 268 -10.24 -1.30 23.45
C SER A 268 -11.69 -1.29 23.98
N PHE A 269 -12.60 -2.03 23.35
CA PHE A 269 -13.99 -2.16 23.80
C PHE A 269 -14.08 -2.90 25.14
N SER A 270 -14.72 -2.27 26.12
CA SER A 270 -14.86 -2.76 27.50
C SER A 270 -16.24 -3.37 27.81
N GLY A 271 -17.06 -3.62 26.77
CA GLY A 271 -18.36 -4.25 26.90
C GLY A 271 -18.30 -5.79 27.04
N THR A 272 -19.45 -6.42 27.29
CA THR A 272 -19.55 -7.89 27.45
C THR A 272 -19.55 -8.67 26.14
N GLN A 273 -19.71 -7.99 25.01
CA GLN A 273 -19.62 -8.61 23.69
C GLN A 273 -18.17 -8.56 23.24
N ASN A 274 -17.54 -9.72 23.28
CA ASN A 274 -16.19 -9.88 22.82
C ASN A 274 -16.12 -9.88 21.29
N GLU A 275 -15.07 -9.28 20.74
CA GLU A 275 -14.68 -9.55 19.36
C GLU A 275 -14.26 -11.00 19.19
N TRP A 276 -14.46 -11.54 18.00
CA TRP A 276 -13.96 -12.85 17.63
C TRP A 276 -13.17 -12.75 16.33
N ALA A 277 -12.00 -13.39 16.31
CA ALA A 277 -11.16 -13.52 15.14
C ALA A 277 -11.20 -14.98 14.65
N ILE A 278 -11.04 -15.16 13.35
CA ILE A 278 -10.76 -16.45 12.72
C ILE A 278 -9.28 -16.44 12.37
N GLU A 279 -8.51 -17.26 13.06
CA GLU A 279 -7.07 -17.36 12.93
C GLU A 279 -6.69 -18.75 12.43
N VAL A 280 -6.15 -18.82 11.23
CA VAL A 280 -5.79 -20.08 10.58
C VAL A 280 -4.31 -20.04 10.22
N ASN A 281 -3.52 -20.94 10.81
CA ASN A 281 -2.08 -21.07 10.55
C ASN A 281 -1.29 -19.75 10.70
N ASN A 282 -1.73 -18.87 11.60
CA ASN A 282 -1.01 -17.63 11.88
C ASN A 282 0.13 -17.90 12.85
N ARG A 283 1.28 -17.30 12.58
CA ARG A 283 2.42 -17.26 13.50
C ARG A 283 2.40 -15.94 14.25
N THR A 284 2.33 -16.00 15.58
CA THR A 284 2.49 -14.83 16.46
C THR A 284 3.62 -15.09 17.42
N ARG A 285 4.63 -14.22 17.41
CA ARG A 285 5.88 -14.44 18.14
C ARG A 285 6.36 -13.14 18.77
N ASP A 286 7.08 -13.22 19.90
CA ASP A 286 7.80 -12.10 20.53
C ASP A 286 6.98 -10.80 20.67
N ASN A 287 5.66 -10.95 20.72
CA ASN A 287 4.74 -9.87 20.97
C ASN A 287 4.66 -9.70 22.49
N THR A 288 4.95 -8.50 23.00
CA THR A 288 4.99 -8.27 24.45
C THR A 288 3.63 -8.56 25.10
N THR A 289 2.55 -8.24 24.39
CA THR A 289 1.16 -8.52 24.76
C THR A 289 0.48 -9.35 23.68
N GLY A 290 -0.30 -10.36 24.11
CA GLY A 290 -1.12 -11.17 23.21
C GLY A 290 -2.36 -10.43 22.71
N ARG A 291 -3.54 -11.05 22.84
CA ARG A 291 -4.81 -10.41 22.49
C ARG A 291 -5.39 -9.63 23.69
N THR A 292 -5.89 -8.43 23.44
CA THR A 292 -6.67 -7.63 24.41
C THR A 292 -8.07 -7.35 23.87
N GLY A 293 -9.11 -7.56 24.68
CA GLY A 293 -10.50 -7.27 24.30
C GLY A 293 -11.10 -8.19 23.21
N ILE A 294 -10.42 -9.27 22.89
CA ILE A 294 -10.88 -10.33 21.98
C ILE A 294 -11.31 -11.53 22.84
N GLY A 295 -12.50 -12.06 22.58
CA GLY A 295 -13.04 -13.23 23.27
C GLY A 295 -12.62 -14.53 22.61
N ASP A 296 -13.49 -15.53 22.73
CA ASP A 296 -13.26 -16.86 22.16
C ASP A 296 -13.22 -16.77 20.63
N GLY A 297 -12.01 -16.69 20.08
CA GLY A 297 -11.73 -16.78 18.65
C GLY A 297 -11.64 -18.23 18.19
N ILE A 298 -11.81 -18.46 16.89
CA ILE A 298 -11.50 -19.75 16.27
C ILE A 298 -10.02 -19.72 15.91
N ALA A 299 -9.19 -20.41 16.70
CA ALA A 299 -7.79 -20.64 16.39
C ALA A 299 -7.62 -22.06 15.85
N VAL A 300 -7.22 -22.18 14.57
CA VAL A 300 -6.92 -23.45 13.92
C VAL A 300 -5.42 -23.46 13.59
N SER A 301 -4.70 -24.43 14.17
CA SER A 301 -3.25 -24.68 14.02
C SER A 301 -2.30 -23.78 14.83
N GLU A 302 -1.00 -23.96 14.60
CA GLU A 302 0.11 -23.47 15.42
C GLU A 302 0.24 -21.95 15.47
N ILE A 303 -0.35 -21.36 16.51
CA ILE A 303 0.21 -20.17 17.14
C ILE A 303 1.50 -20.62 17.88
N THR A 304 2.64 -20.63 17.20
CA THR A 304 3.93 -20.98 17.82
C THR A 304 4.51 -19.79 18.59
N THR A 305 4.78 -19.93 19.88
CA THR A 305 5.46 -18.92 20.72
C THR A 305 6.97 -19.19 20.83
N ASP A 306 7.65 -19.48 19.72
CA ASP A 306 9.11 -19.71 19.68
C ASP A 306 9.91 -18.43 20.03
N THR A 307 11.14 -18.52 20.54
CA THR A 307 11.87 -17.44 21.27
C THR A 307 13.26 -17.03 20.75
N GLY A 308 13.76 -17.59 19.65
CA GLY A 308 14.84 -16.97 18.83
C GLY A 308 14.54 -15.54 18.30
N GLY A 309 15.55 -14.82 17.81
CA GLY A 309 15.37 -13.46 17.27
C GLY A 309 14.92 -13.43 15.81
N ALA A 310 14.71 -12.22 15.26
CA ALA A 310 14.32 -11.97 13.87
C ALA A 310 15.20 -12.70 12.83
N GLU A 311 16.48 -12.94 13.14
CA GLU A 311 17.43 -13.70 12.33
C GLU A 311 17.06 -15.19 12.15
N THR A 312 16.15 -15.71 12.97
CA THR A 312 15.63 -17.08 12.85
C THR A 312 14.39 -17.18 11.96
N ASP A 313 13.78 -16.05 11.62
CA ASP A 313 12.60 -15.98 10.75
C ASP A 313 12.94 -15.42 9.38
N PHE A 314 13.70 -14.33 9.33
CA PHE A 314 13.88 -13.54 8.11
C PHE A 314 15.26 -13.70 7.51
N VAL A 315 15.34 -13.53 6.18
CA VAL A 315 16.63 -13.50 5.47
C VAL A 315 17.54 -12.40 6.02
N ASN A 316 17.00 -11.19 6.23
CA ASN A 316 17.73 -10.09 6.86
C ASN A 316 16.79 -8.94 7.28
N ALA A 317 16.16 -9.06 8.45
CA ALA A 317 15.26 -8.01 8.98
C ALA A 317 15.96 -6.65 9.17
N GLY A 318 17.24 -6.63 9.55
CA GLY A 318 18.01 -5.40 9.73
C GLY A 318 18.27 -4.62 8.43
N ALA A 319 18.17 -5.28 7.28
CA ALA A 319 18.16 -4.66 5.94
C ALA A 319 16.73 -4.57 5.36
N GLU A 320 15.71 -4.72 6.21
CA GLU A 320 14.29 -4.68 5.85
C GLU A 320 13.86 -5.76 4.83
N ASN A 321 14.57 -6.90 4.78
CA ASN A 321 14.25 -8.08 3.98
C ASN A 321 13.46 -9.09 4.81
N PHE A 322 12.14 -8.98 4.76
CA PHE A 322 11.19 -9.79 5.53
C PHE A 322 10.75 -11.08 4.84
N ARG A 323 11.48 -11.53 3.81
CA ARG A 323 11.27 -12.88 3.28
C ARG A 323 11.62 -13.90 4.35
N LEU A 324 10.75 -14.89 4.56
CA LEU A 324 11.00 -15.95 5.50
C LEU A 324 12.12 -16.88 5.00
N ILE A 325 12.99 -17.33 5.91
CA ILE A 325 13.95 -18.39 5.62
C ILE A 325 13.23 -19.74 5.53
N ALA A 326 13.79 -20.69 4.79
CA ALA A 326 13.15 -22.00 4.59
C ALA A 326 12.89 -22.76 5.90
N ALA A 327 13.74 -22.53 6.92
CA ALA A 327 13.62 -23.12 8.24
C ALA A 327 12.66 -22.38 9.18
N ALA A 328 12.14 -21.22 8.77
CA ALA A 328 11.19 -20.45 9.58
C ALA A 328 9.93 -21.30 9.77
N PRO A 329 9.48 -21.53 11.02
CA PRO A 329 8.22 -22.22 11.23
C PRO A 329 7.07 -21.40 10.62
N GLY A 330 6.11 -22.07 9.98
CA GLY A 330 5.05 -21.39 9.23
C GLY A 330 5.55 -20.65 7.99
N ASN A 331 6.59 -21.14 7.29
CA ASN A 331 7.11 -20.57 6.03
C ASN A 331 6.08 -20.41 4.87
N ALA A 332 4.85 -20.88 5.06
CA ALA A 332 3.72 -20.58 4.19
C ALA A 332 3.04 -19.22 4.51
N ALA A 333 3.47 -18.53 5.57
CA ALA A 333 3.00 -17.23 6.01
C ALA A 333 3.93 -16.09 5.54
N GLY A 334 3.39 -14.89 5.33
CA GLY A 334 4.14 -13.78 4.71
C GLY A 334 4.19 -13.91 3.18
N MET A 335 4.68 -12.85 2.49
CA MET A 335 4.79 -12.79 1.02
C MET A 335 5.17 -14.18 0.52
N VAL A 336 4.24 -14.88 -0.14
CA VAL A 336 4.58 -16.11 -0.86
C VAL A 336 5.81 -15.70 -1.63
N ALA A 337 6.92 -16.42 -1.46
CA ALA A 337 7.99 -16.30 -2.42
C ALA A 337 7.26 -16.31 -3.76
N PHE A 338 7.27 -15.19 -4.49
CA PHE A 338 7.13 -15.30 -5.91
C PHE A 338 8.34 -16.17 -6.22
N ASP A 339 8.13 -17.49 -6.19
CA ASP A 339 8.81 -18.43 -7.04
C ASP A 339 8.88 -17.66 -8.32
N ASP A 340 10.10 -17.21 -8.60
CA ASP A 340 10.60 -16.95 -9.93
C ASP A 340 9.49 -17.23 -10.94
N CYS A 341 8.78 -16.18 -11.36
CA CYS A 341 7.92 -16.28 -12.53
C CYS A 341 8.91 -16.57 -13.65
N GLY A 342 9.26 -17.85 -13.79
CA GLY A 342 10.50 -18.28 -14.43
C GLY A 342 10.70 -17.54 -15.74
N ALA A 343 11.96 -17.14 -15.96
CA ALA A 343 12.53 -16.63 -17.21
C ALA A 343 11.64 -16.72 -18.46
#